data_AF-A0A2V5VAA4-F1
#
_entry.id   AF-A0A2V5VAA4-F1
#
_cell.length_a   1.000
_cell.length_b   1.000
_cell.length_c   1.000
_cell.angle_alpha   90.00
_cell.angle_beta   90.00
_cell.angle_gamma   90.00
#
_symmetry.space_group_name_H-M   'P 1'
#
loop_
_entity.id
_entity.type
_entity.pdbx_description
1 polymer ?
#
loop_
_entity_poly.entity_id
_entity_poly.type
_entity_poly.pdbx_seq_one_letter_code
_entity_poly.pdbx_strand_id
1 'polypeptide(L)' 'METKALPKATEEIRSYAQLQRQIHDALRVEHPEWVEANGDCPTCESYESRLAELLGVSSPNKGRSVA' A
#
# COMPACT_ATOMS: atom_id res chain seq x y z
N MET A 1 -34.49 7.48 9.27
CA MET A 1 -33.31 6.99 10.03
C MET A 1 -32.09 7.19 9.15
N GLU A 2 -31.08 7.79 9.75
CA GLU A 2 -30.00 8.58 9.16
C GLU A 2 -29.01 7.73 8.34
N THR A 3 -28.95 7.93 7.03
CA THR A 3 -27.83 7.45 6.21
C THR A 3 -26.62 8.32 6.52
N LYS A 4 -25.77 7.84 7.45
CA LYS A 4 -24.43 8.39 7.67
C LYS A 4 -23.57 8.07 6.45
N ALA A 5 -23.73 8.86 5.40
CA ALA A 5 -22.72 8.98 4.37
C ALA A 5 -21.50 9.61 5.05
N LEU A 6 -20.53 8.76 5.39
CA LEU A 6 -19.18 9.20 5.71
C LEU A 6 -18.73 10.11 4.55
N PRO A 7 -18.19 11.31 4.80
CA PRO A 7 -17.54 12.06 3.75
C PRO A 7 -16.40 11.17 3.26
N LYS A 8 -16.57 10.59 2.06
CA LYS A 8 -15.45 10.05 1.29
C LYS A 8 -14.64 11.27 0.87
N ALA A 9 -13.91 11.81 1.85
CA ALA A 9 -13.02 12.92 1.65
C ALA A 9 -12.08 12.47 0.55
N THR A 10 -12.15 13.16 -0.57
CA THR A 10 -11.07 13.24 -1.54
C THR A 10 -9.93 13.97 -0.82
N GLU A 11 -9.36 13.35 0.22
CA GLU A 11 -8.10 13.77 0.78
C GLU A 11 -7.10 13.50 -0.34
N GLU A 12 -6.80 14.55 -1.11
CA GLU A 12 -5.69 14.53 -2.04
C GLU A 12 -4.51 13.94 -1.30
N ILE A 13 -3.98 12.85 -1.83
CA ILE A 13 -2.98 12.11 -1.10
C ILE A 13 -1.69 12.92 -1.16
N ARG A 14 -1.38 13.59 -0.04
CA ARG A 14 -0.30 14.59 0.06
C ARG A 14 1.09 13.97 -0.08
N SER A 15 1.22 12.64 0.06
CA SER A 15 2.49 11.93 -0.05
C SER A 15 2.31 10.48 -0.48
N TYR A 16 3.31 9.95 -1.20
CA TYR A 16 3.36 8.54 -1.58
C TYR A 16 3.20 7.60 -0.36
N ALA A 17 3.81 7.94 0.78
CA ALA A 17 3.68 7.16 2.00
C ALA A 17 2.26 7.13 2.59
N GLN A 18 1.44 8.15 2.37
CA GLN A 18 0.01 8.11 2.75
C GLN A 18 -0.79 7.23 1.79
N LEU A 19 -0.49 7.27 0.48
CA LEU A 19 -1.13 6.40 -0.50
C LEU A 19 -0.83 4.94 -0.18
N GLN A 20 0.44 4.63 0.13
CA GLN A 20 0.88 3.28 0.44
C GLN A 20 0.11 2.71 1.65
N ARG A 21 0.01 3.49 2.74
CA ARG A 21 -0.77 3.09 3.93
C ARG A 21 -2.24 2.85 3.63
N GLN A 22 -2.88 3.73 2.87
CA GLN A 22 -4.29 3.53 2.49
C GLN A 22 -4.51 2.25 1.67
N ILE A 23 -3.60 1.97 0.74
CA ILE A 23 -3.65 0.72 -0.04
C ILE A 23 -3.42 -0.48 0.86
N HIS A 24 -2.45 -0.43 1.78
CA HIS A 24 -2.16 -1.52 2.70
C HIS A 24 -3.37 -1.84 3.61
N ASP A 25 -3.95 -0.82 4.25
CA ASP A 25 -5.15 -0.98 5.09
C ASP A 25 -6.33 -1.53 4.28
N ALA A 26 -6.56 -1.01 3.07
CA ALA A 26 -7.64 -1.50 2.20
C ALA A 26 -7.44 -2.98 1.81
N LEU A 27 -6.22 -3.37 1.42
CA LEU A 27 -5.91 -4.76 1.08
C LEU A 27 -6.13 -5.70 2.27
N ARG A 28 -5.79 -5.25 3.49
CA ARG A 28 -5.98 -6.03 4.71
C ARG A 28 -7.46 -6.25 5.04
N VAL A 29 -8.31 -5.26 4.77
CA VAL A 29 -9.76 -5.33 4.99
C VAL A 29 -10.43 -6.21 3.93
N GLU A 30 -10.02 -6.10 2.67
CA GLU A 30 -10.58 -6.88 1.56
C GLU A 30 -10.07 -8.34 1.56
N HIS A 31 -8.83 -8.57 2.01
CA HIS A 31 -8.17 -9.88 2.07
C HIS A 31 -7.72 -10.25 3.48
N PRO A 32 -8.65 -10.48 4.42
CA PRO A 32 -8.30 -10.94 5.76
C PRO A 32 -7.60 -12.30 5.74
N GLU A 33 -7.74 -13.09 4.67
CA GLU A 33 -7.05 -14.38 4.50
C GLU A 33 -5.53 -14.25 4.25
N TRP A 34 -5.04 -13.07 3.86
CA TRP A 34 -3.60 -12.81 3.72
C TRP A 34 -2.95 -12.37 5.03
N VAL A 35 -3.76 -12.06 6.04
CA VAL A 35 -3.29 -11.63 7.35
C VAL A 35 -2.96 -12.85 8.18
N GLU A 36 -1.68 -12.98 8.51
CA GLU A 36 -1.19 -14.03 9.37
C GLU A 36 -1.60 -13.80 10.84
N ALA A 37 -1.52 -14.85 11.67
CA ALA A 37 -1.95 -14.79 13.07
C ALA A 37 -1.13 -13.81 13.94
N ASN A 38 0.10 -13.49 13.52
CA ASN A 38 0.95 -12.45 14.10
C ASN A 38 0.52 -11.03 13.69
N GLY A 39 -0.45 -10.91 12.79
CA GLY A 39 -0.91 -9.65 12.22
C GLY A 39 -0.05 -9.15 11.06
N ASP A 40 0.87 -9.95 10.54
CA ASP A 40 1.65 -9.63 9.35
C ASP A 40 0.85 -9.92 8.06
N CYS A 41 1.21 -9.31 6.96
CA CYS A 41 0.61 -9.57 5.65
C CYS A 41 1.71 -9.52 4.58
N PRO A 42 2.51 -10.60 4.43
CA PRO A 42 3.64 -10.61 3.50
C PRO A 42 3.20 -10.44 2.03
N THR A 43 1.97 -10.84 1.71
CA THR A 43 1.36 -10.57 0.39
C THR A 43 1.09 -9.08 0.19
N CYS A 44 0.60 -8.38 1.21
CA CYS A 44 0.39 -6.93 1.16
C CYS A 44 1.73 -6.20 0.91
N GLU A 45 2.79 -6.56 1.64
CA GLU A 45 4.13 -5.98 1.45
C GLU A 45 4.70 -6.22 0.05
N SER A 46 4.45 -7.39 -0.53
CA SER A 46 4.85 -7.72 -1.91
C SER A 46 4.15 -6.83 -2.94
N TYR A 47 2.85 -6.56 -2.73
CA TYR A 47 2.09 -5.63 -3.58
C TYR A 47 2.60 -4.20 -3.46
N GLU A 48 2.87 -3.73 -2.24
CA GLU A 48 3.41 -2.39 -2.00
C GLU A 48 4.79 -2.21 -2.63
N SER A 49 5.67 -3.21 -2.51
CA SER A 49 6.99 -3.20 -3.13
C SER A 49 6.90 -3.10 -4.66
N ARG A 50 6.04 -3.92 -5.27
CA ARG A 50 5.80 -3.87 -6.71
C ARG A 50 5.19 -2.55 -7.16
N LEU A 51 4.29 -1.98 -6.37
CA LEU A 51 3.71 -0.66 -6.64
C LEU A 51 4.79 0.43 -6.61
N ALA A 52 5.71 0.38 -5.64
CA ALA A 52 6.84 1.30 -5.57
C ALA A 52 7.73 1.20 -6.81
N GLU A 53 7.99 -0.02 -7.31
CA GLU A 53 8.74 -0.24 -8.55
C GLU A 53 8.02 0.33 -9.77
N LEU A 54 6.72 0.08 -9.91
CA LEU A 54 5.91 0.59 -11.03
C LEU A 54 5.86 2.12 -11.06
N LEU A 55 5.86 2.76 -9.88
CA LEU A 55 5.85 4.21 -9.75
C LEU A 55 7.27 4.82 -9.84
N GLY A 56 8.32 4.00 -9.97
CA GLY A 56 9.71 4.46 -9.98
C GLY A 56 10.16 5.09 -8.66
N VAL A 57 9.45 4.79 -7.57
CA VAL A 57 9.75 5.23 -6.21
C VAL A 57 10.63 4.20 -5.50
N SER A 58 10.70 2.97 -6.02
CA SER A 58 11.67 2.00 -5.56
C SER A 58 13.07 2.57 -5.73
N SER A 59 13.80 2.63 -4.62
CA SER A 59 15.15 3.19 -4.57
C SER A 59 15.97 2.63 -5.74
N PRO A 60 16.64 3.46 -6.54
CA PRO A 60 17.38 2.99 -7.70
C PRO A 60 18.35 1.92 -7.24
N ASN A 61 18.16 0.73 -7.76
CA ASN A 61 19.04 -0.40 -7.54
C ASN A 61 20.48 0.05 -7.85
N LYS A 62 21.27 0.25 -6.79
CA LYS A 62 22.70 0.49 -6.88
C LYS A 62 23.32 -0.82 -7.36
N GLY A 63 23.43 -0.98 -8.67
CA GLY A 63 23.89 -2.24 -9.23
C GLY A 63 24.24 -2.25 -10.72
N ARG A 64 24.42 -1.10 -11.38
CA ARG A 64 25.11 -1.08 -12.69
C ARG A 64 26.61 -0.88 -12.51
N SER A 65 27.28 -1.95 -12.12
CA SER A 65 28.71 -2.17 -12.39
C SER A 65 28.91 -3.66 -12.60
N VAL A 66 28.74 -4.11 -13.85
CA VAL A 66 29.54 -5.23 -14.33
C VAL A 66 30.63 -4.61 -15.21
N ALA A 67 31.87 -4.86 -14.81
CA ALA A 67 33.09 -4.41 -15.47
C ALA A 67 33.31 -5.17 -16.79
#